data_AF-A0A543CP12-F1
#
_entry.id   AF-A0A543CP12-F1
#
_cell.length_a   1.000
_cell.length_b   1.000
_cell.length_c   1.000
_cell.angle_alpha   90.00
_cell.angle_beta   90.00
_cell.angle_gamma   90.00
#
_symmetry.space_group_name_H-M   'P 1'
#
loop_
_entity.id
_entity.type
_entity.pdbx_description
1 polymer ?
#
loop_
_entity_poly.entity_id
_entity_poly.type
_entity_poly.pdbx_seq_one_letter_code
_entity_poly.pdbx_strand_id
1 'polypeptide(L)'
;MTTGGCHSGSMSKHIESPQHAELIAKVKEVRAAAIEHTRLAQELARERRRLIDTLLAEGFSQADLARELGVTRQAIQKMIAAGEDRQRR
;
A
#
# COMPACT_ATOMS: atom_id res chain seq x y z
N MET A 1 41.66 -38.26 -4.96
CA MET A 1 41.25 -38.12 -3.55
C MET A 1 40.30 -36.94 -3.46
N THR A 2 39.03 -37.21 -3.17
CA THR A 2 37.93 -36.26 -3.11
C THR A 2 37.80 -35.71 -1.69
N THR A 3 38.07 -34.43 -1.46
CA THR A 3 37.66 -33.77 -0.22
C THR A 3 36.24 -33.24 -0.41
N GLY A 4 35.29 -33.91 0.24
CA GLY A 4 33.86 -33.67 0.10
C GLY A 4 33.44 -32.27 0.54
N GLY A 5 32.66 -31.61 -0.32
CA GLY A 5 31.93 -30.41 0.06
C GLY A 5 30.83 -30.77 1.06
N CYS A 6 30.94 -30.24 2.27
CA CYS A 6 29.84 -30.26 3.22
C CYS A 6 28.84 -29.18 2.79
N HIS A 7 27.85 -29.60 2.00
CA HIS A 7 26.60 -28.86 1.85
C HIS A 7 25.95 -28.78 3.23
N SER A 8 25.94 -27.61 3.85
CA SER A 8 24.97 -27.28 4.89
C SER A 8 23.61 -27.20 4.21
N GLY A 9 23.00 -28.37 4.02
CA GLY A 9 21.64 -28.50 3.54
C GLY A 9 20.77 -27.55 4.33
N SER A 10 20.26 -26.53 3.66
CA SER A 10 19.19 -25.69 4.17
C SER A 10 18.09 -26.64 4.59
N MET A 11 17.98 -26.89 5.90
CA MET A 11 16.81 -27.52 6.49
C MET A 11 15.65 -26.59 6.15
N SER A 12 15.01 -26.88 5.02
CA SER A 12 13.74 -26.31 4.66
C SER A 12 12.85 -26.64 5.84
N LYS A 13 12.58 -25.66 6.71
CA LYS A 13 11.70 -25.85 7.86
C LYS A 13 10.33 -26.15 7.27
N HIS A 14 10.06 -27.43 7.10
CA HIS A 14 8.77 -27.92 6.64
C HIS A 14 7.73 -27.37 7.60
N ILE A 15 6.79 -26.60 7.06
CA ILE A 15 5.63 -26.04 7.77
C ILE A 15 4.67 -27.23 8.03
N GLU A 16 5.12 -28.22 8.79
CA GLU A 16 4.42 -29.49 9.00
C GLU A 16 4.02 -29.69 10.47
N SER A 17 4.32 -28.71 11.34
CA SER A 17 3.69 -28.64 12.66
C SER A 17 2.26 -28.08 12.48
N PRO A 18 1.22 -28.72 13.07
CA PRO A 18 -0.16 -28.23 13.05
C PRO A 18 -0.28 -26.77 13.51
N GLN A 19 0.54 -26.36 14.49
CA GLN A 19 0.60 -24.98 14.99
C GLN A 19 1.12 -23.99 13.94
N HIS A 20 2.04 -24.39 13.07
CA HIS A 20 2.50 -23.56 11.95
C HIS A 20 1.46 -23.47 10.84
N ALA A 21 0.67 -24.53 10.61
CA ALA A 21 -0.41 -24.51 9.63
C ALA A 21 -1.50 -23.49 10.00
N GLU A 22 -1.90 -23.43 11.28
CA GLU A 22 -2.86 -22.44 11.79
C GLU A 22 -2.34 -21.00 11.64
N LEU A 23 -1.08 -20.75 11.99
CA LEU A 23 -0.46 -19.43 11.82
C LEU A 23 -0.40 -19.01 10.34
N ILE A 24 -0.05 -19.94 9.43
CA ILE A 24 -0.03 -19.66 7.99
C ILE A 24 -1.44 -19.39 7.46
N ALA A 25 -2.46 -20.13 7.91
CA ALA A 25 -3.84 -19.85 7.58
C ALA A 25 -4.22 -18.43 8.03
N LYS A 26 -3.83 -18.04 9.25
CA LYS A 26 -4.09 -16.69 9.75
C LYS A 26 -3.36 -15.59 8.96
N VAL A 27 -2.11 -15.83 8.57
CA VAL A 27 -1.36 -14.91 7.70
C VAL A 27 -2.07 -14.71 6.36
N LYS A 28 -2.58 -15.79 5.76
CA LYS A 28 -3.32 -15.71 4.49
C LYS A 28 -4.59 -14.87 4.63
N GLU A 29 -5.35 -15.08 5.71
CA GLU A 29 -6.56 -14.29 6.02
C GLU A 29 -6.23 -12.79 6.19
N VAL A 30 -5.26 -12.47 7.04
CA VAL A 30 -4.88 -11.07 7.30
C VAL A 30 -4.34 -10.41 6.03
N ARG A 31 -3.55 -11.14 5.23
CA ARG A 31 -3.05 -10.64 3.95
C ARG A 31 -4.19 -10.37 2.97
N ALA A 32 -5.19 -11.25 2.88
CA ALA A 32 -6.35 -11.03 2.03
C ALA A 32 -7.12 -9.75 2.46
N ALA A 33 -7.38 -9.58 3.75
CA ALA A 33 -8.00 -8.37 4.28
C ALA A 33 -7.17 -7.12 3.98
N ALA A 34 -5.85 -7.17 4.17
CA ALA A 34 -4.97 -6.05 3.87
C ALA A 34 -4.99 -5.66 2.38
N ILE A 35 -5.08 -6.63 1.47
CA ILE A 35 -5.22 -6.38 0.02
C ILE A 35 -6.52 -5.66 -0.28
N GLU A 36 -7.64 -6.13 0.28
CA GLU A 36 -8.95 -5.48 0.07
C GLU A 36 -8.98 -4.05 0.63
N HIS A 37 -8.46 -3.84 1.84
CA HIS A 37 -8.34 -2.49 2.40
C HIS A 37 -7.41 -1.60 1.58
N THR A 38 -6.32 -2.15 1.05
CA THR A 38 -5.41 -1.41 0.17
C THR A 38 -6.10 -1.01 -1.13
N ARG A 39 -6.92 -1.90 -1.70
CA ARG A 39 -7.72 -1.60 -2.90
C ARG A 39 -8.70 -0.46 -2.63
N LEU A 40 -9.47 -0.55 -1.55
CA LEU A 40 -10.42 0.49 -1.15
C LEU A 40 -9.72 1.83 -0.89
N ALA A 41 -8.59 1.82 -0.20
CA ALA A 41 -7.79 3.02 0.05
C ALA A 41 -7.30 3.67 -1.26
N GLN A 42 -6.92 2.86 -2.25
CA GLN A 42 -6.54 3.37 -3.57
C GLN A 42 -7.73 3.96 -4.34
N GLU A 43 -8.91 3.34 -4.26
CA GLU A 43 -10.14 3.86 -4.88
C GLU A 43 -10.53 5.21 -4.26
N LEU A 44 -10.56 5.29 -2.93
CA LEU A 44 -10.83 6.54 -2.20
C LEU A 44 -9.78 7.62 -2.45
N ALA A 45 -8.50 7.25 -2.56
CA ALA A 45 -7.45 8.22 -2.88
C ALA A 45 -7.62 8.83 -4.28
N ARG A 46 -8.00 8.01 -5.27
CA ARG A 46 -8.32 8.49 -6.63
C ARG A 46 -9.54 9.41 -6.62
N GLU A 47 -10.57 9.04 -5.89
CA GLU A 47 -11.79 9.85 -5.81
C GLU A 47 -11.52 11.19 -5.12
N ARG A 48 -10.79 11.19 -4.00
CA ARG A 48 -10.35 12.41 -3.32
C ARG A 48 -9.56 13.32 -4.26
N ARG A 49 -8.65 12.77 -5.08
CA ARG A 49 -7.91 13.56 -6.07
C ARG A 49 -8.86 14.22 -7.08
N ARG A 50 -9.78 13.45 -7.67
CA ARG A 50 -10.76 13.98 -8.63
C ARG A 50 -11.56 15.13 -8.03
N LEU A 51 -12.04 14.98 -6.80
CA LEU A 51 -12.79 16.02 -6.08
C LEU A 51 -11.94 17.29 -5.87
N ILE A 52 -10.68 17.13 -5.46
CA ILE A 52 -9.75 18.26 -5.34
C ILE A 52 -9.56 18.94 -6.70
N ASP A 53 -9.32 18.18 -7.78
CA ASP A 53 -9.12 18.72 -9.12
C ASP A 53 -10.36 19.49 -9.62
N THR A 54 -11.58 19.00 -9.35
CA THR A 54 -12.84 19.71 -9.65
C THR A 54 -12.90 21.05 -8.92
N LEU A 55 -12.61 21.08 -7.62
CA LEU A 55 -12.63 22.32 -6.84
C LEU A 55 -11.58 23.33 -7.34
N LEU A 56 -10.39 22.86 -7.73
CA LEU A 56 -9.38 23.72 -8.33
C LEU A 56 -9.86 24.32 -9.67
N ALA A 57 -10.59 23.54 -10.47
CA ALA A 57 -11.18 24.01 -11.74
C ALA A 57 -12.31 25.04 -11.52
N GLU A 58 -13.00 24.99 -10.39
CA GLU A 58 -14.01 25.98 -9.98
C GLU A 58 -13.40 27.29 -9.42
N GLY A 59 -12.06 27.34 -9.28
CA GLY A 59 -11.33 28.55 -8.88
C GLY A 59 -10.92 28.58 -7.40
N PHE A 60 -11.14 27.52 -6.63
CA PHE A 60 -10.60 27.41 -5.28
C PHE A 60 -9.08 27.29 -5.32
N SER A 61 -8.38 27.98 -4.42
CA SER A 61 -6.92 27.81 -4.30
C SER A 61 -6.59 26.59 -3.42
N GLN A 62 -5.42 25.97 -3.63
CA GLN A 62 -4.92 24.92 -2.73
C GLN A 62 -4.81 25.37 -1.26
N ALA A 63 -4.62 26.68 -1.02
CA ALA A 63 -4.56 27.23 0.33
C ALA A 63 -5.95 27.27 0.98
N ASP A 64 -7.00 27.59 0.22
CA ASP A 64 -8.39 27.53 0.69
C ASP A 64 -8.78 26.10 1.05
N LEU A 65 -8.51 25.16 0.14
CA LEU A 65 -8.79 23.75 0.38
C LEU A 65 -8.03 23.19 1.59
N ALA A 66 -6.77 23.59 1.76
CA ALA A 66 -5.98 23.19 2.92
C ALA A 66 -6.58 23.70 4.24
N ARG A 67 -7.01 24.97 4.27
CA ARG A 67 -7.68 25.56 5.44
C ARG A 67 -8.99 24.84 5.76
N GLU A 68 -9.82 24.60 4.76
CA GLU A 68 -11.13 23.95 4.92
C GLU A 68 -10.98 22.50 5.42
N LEU A 69 -10.02 21.77 4.86
CA LEU A 69 -9.80 20.37 5.21
C LEU A 69 -8.97 20.18 6.50
N GLY A 70 -8.50 21.26 7.13
CA GLY A 70 -7.65 21.20 8.32
C GLY A 70 -6.29 20.54 8.07
N VAL A 71 -5.74 20.70 6.86
CA VAL A 71 -4.44 20.12 6.46
C VAL A 71 -3.48 21.19 5.97
N THR A 72 -2.22 20.83 5.77
CA THR A 72 -1.25 21.75 5.17
C THR A 72 -1.45 21.83 3.65
N ARG A 73 -1.09 22.97 3.05
CA ARG A 73 -1.03 23.09 1.58
C ARG A 73 -0.17 22.00 0.93
N GLN A 74 0.92 21.61 1.61
CA GLN A 74 1.79 20.52 1.16
C GLN A 74 1.07 19.16 1.15
N ALA A 75 0.15 18.91 2.09
CA ALA A 75 -0.67 17.71 2.07
C ALA A 75 -1.57 17.67 0.83
N ILE A 76 -2.22 18.78 0.47
CA ILE A 76 -3.00 18.90 -0.76
C ILE A 76 -2.12 18.59 -1.99
N GLN A 77 -0.94 19.19 -2.07
CA GLN A 77 0.00 18.94 -3.17
C GLN A 77 0.38 17.45 -3.29
N LYS A 78 0.64 16.78 -2.15
CA LYS A 78 0.92 15.34 -2.13
C LYS A 78 -0.30 14.51 -2.55
N MET A 79 -1.51 14.92 -2.18
CA MET A 79 -2.75 14.23 -2.57
C MET A 79 -3.02 14.32 -4.08
N ILE A 80 -2.66 15.43 -4.72
CA ILE A 80 -2.77 15.60 -6.17
C ILE A 80 -1.69 14.78 -6.90
N ALA A 81 -0.45 14.80 -6.40
CA ALA A 81 0.66 14.05 -7.00
C ALA A 81 0.53 12.52 -6.84
N ALA A 82 -0.14 12.06 -5.77
CA ALA A 82 -0.33 10.64 -5.49
C ALA A 82 -1.18 9.98 -6.60
N GLY A 83 -0.50 9.24 -7.49
CA GLY A 83 -1.10 8.54 -8.62
C GLY A 83 -0.45 8.83 -9.97
N GLU A 84 0.26 9.96 -10.10
CA GLU A 84 1.02 10.28 -11.33
C GLU A 84 2.23 9.34 -11.51
N ASP A 85 2.88 8.95 -10.42
CA ASP A 85 4.05 8.05 -10.43
C ASP A 85 3.75 6.65 -11.00
N ARG A 86 2.49 6.20 -10.94
CA ARG A 86 2.07 4.89 -11.45
C ARG A 86 1.68 4.93 -12.94
N GLN A 87 1.45 6.12 -13.49
CA GLN A 87 1.06 6.32 -14.89
C GLN A 87 2.26 6.54 -15.82
N ARG A 88 3.45 6.80 -15.25
CA ARG A 88 4.72 6.99 -15.97
C ARG A 88 5.68 5.78 -15.91
N ARG A 89 5.24 4.63 -15.37
CA ARG A 89 6.03 3.39 -15.27
C ARG A 89 5.37 2.27 -16.05
#